data_AF-A0A438BLD7-F1
#
_entry.id   AF-A0A438BLD7-F1
#
_cell.length_a   1.000
_cell.length_b   1.000
_cell.length_c   1.000
_cell.angle_alpha   90.00
_cell.angle_beta   90.00
_cell.angle_gamma   90.00
#
_symmetry.space_group_name_H-M   'P 1'
#
loop_
_entity.id
_entity.type
_entity.pdbx_description
1 polymer ?
#
loop_
_entity_poly.entity_id
_entity_poly.type
_entity_poly.pdbx_seq_one_letter_code
_entity_poly.pdbx_strand_id
1 'polypeptide(L)'
;MSTYSPSYSSSSLRDLCVSPLCSDVHSSDNSYDPCAVAGCSLSTLVKGTCPRPCPSFAYTYGAGGVVIGTLTRDTLTTHGVALALHGRGVLSLPSQLGFLQKGFSHCFLGFKFANNPNISSPLVIGDLAISSNDHLQFTSLLKNPMYPNYYYIGLEAITVGNATAIQVPSSLREFDSHGNGGMIIDSGTTYTHLPGPFYTQLLSMLQSIITYPRAQEQEARTGFDLCYRIPCPNNVVTDHDHLLPSISFHFSNNVSLVLPQGNHFYAMGAPSNSTVVKCLLLQNMDDSDSGPAGVFGSFQQQNVKVVYDLEKERIGFQPMDCASAAASQGIIHKT
;
A
#
# COMPACT_ATOMS: atom_id res chain seq x y z
N MET A 1 1.63 -4.40 29.23
CA MET A 1 2.31 -4.74 27.96
C MET A 1 3.42 -3.74 27.77
N SER A 2 4.67 -4.20 27.59
CA SER A 2 5.81 -3.32 27.38
C SER A 2 5.71 -2.68 25.99
N THR A 3 5.41 -1.39 25.94
CA THR A 3 5.53 -0.59 24.72
C THR A 3 6.97 -0.67 24.23
N TYR A 4 7.21 -0.99 22.96
CA TYR A 4 8.54 -0.89 22.38
C TYR A 4 9.08 0.53 22.61
N SER A 5 10.26 0.62 23.22
CA SER A 5 11.00 1.88 23.34
C SER A 5 12.34 1.72 22.63
N PRO A 6 12.66 2.59 21.66
CA PRO A 6 13.98 2.62 21.04
C PRO A 6 15.11 2.76 22.06
N SER A 7 14.86 3.28 23.27
CA SER A 7 15.87 3.39 24.33
C SER A 7 16.36 2.04 24.87
N TYR A 8 15.60 0.96 24.67
CA TYR A 8 15.97 -0.38 25.12
C TYR A 8 16.58 -1.24 24.01
N SER A 9 16.66 -0.72 22.78
CA SER A 9 17.25 -1.43 21.66
C SER A 9 18.73 -1.11 21.53
N SER A 10 19.56 -2.14 21.38
CA SER A 10 21.01 -2.00 21.18
C SER A 10 21.39 -1.50 19.77
N SER A 11 20.46 -1.57 18.80
CA SER A 11 20.67 -1.07 17.43
C SER A 11 20.08 0.33 17.21
N SER A 12 19.42 0.89 18.23
CA SER A 12 18.83 2.22 18.17
C SER A 12 19.90 3.30 18.30
N LEU A 13 19.91 4.23 17.35
CA LEU A 13 20.82 5.37 17.31
C LEU A 13 20.00 6.63 17.04
N ARG A 14 20.41 7.78 17.60
CA ARG A 14 19.84 9.07 17.18
C ARG A 14 20.12 9.26 15.69
N ASP A 15 19.09 9.63 14.94
CA ASP A 15 19.27 9.97 13.53
C ASP A 15 20.11 11.25 13.42
N LEU A 16 20.68 11.50 12.25
CA LEU A 16 21.63 12.61 12.05
C LEU A 16 20.96 13.83 11.41
N CYS A 17 21.56 15.00 11.59
CA CYS A 17 21.15 16.25 10.93
C CYS A 17 21.28 16.23 9.39
N VAL A 18 21.99 15.26 8.82
CA VAL A 18 21.98 14.99 7.37
C VAL A 18 20.67 14.34 6.91
N SER A 19 19.92 13.70 7.81
CA SER A 19 18.66 13.04 7.49
C SER A 19 17.58 14.09 7.20
N PRO A 20 16.91 14.05 6.04
CA PRO A 20 15.81 14.97 5.75
C PRO A 20 14.65 14.82 6.74
N LEU A 21 14.48 13.63 7.33
CA LEU A 21 13.52 13.36 8.40
C LEU A 21 13.78 14.22 9.65
N CYS A 22 15.03 14.63 9.88
CA CYS A 22 15.35 15.55 10.97
C CYS A 22 14.76 16.94 10.70
N SER A 23 14.81 17.43 9.47
CA SER A 23 14.18 18.72 9.12
C SER A 23 12.67 18.66 9.26
N ASP A 24 12.06 17.56 8.80
CA ASP A 24 10.60 17.37 8.82
C ASP A 24 10.06 17.32 10.26
N VAL A 25 10.79 16.65 11.17
CA VAL A 25 10.37 16.51 12.58
C VAL A 25 10.52 17.79 13.42
N HIS A 26 11.11 18.85 12.88
CA HIS A 26 11.21 20.13 13.56
C HIS A 26 10.24 21.18 13.01
N SER A 27 9.56 20.91 11.88
CA SER A 27 8.49 21.72 11.28
C SER A 27 8.69 23.24 11.38
N SER A 28 9.93 23.71 11.21
CA SER A 28 10.31 25.11 11.36
C SER A 28 10.27 25.84 10.02
N ASP A 29 9.92 27.12 10.03
CA ASP A 29 9.92 28.00 8.85
C ASP A 29 11.30 28.10 8.16
N ASN A 30 12.38 27.66 8.82
CA ASN A 30 13.73 27.51 8.27
C ASN A 30 14.32 26.14 8.64
N SER A 31 14.40 25.22 7.68
CA SER A 31 14.86 23.83 7.84
C SER A 31 16.27 23.64 8.43
N TYR A 32 17.04 24.72 8.58
CA TYR A 32 18.42 24.69 9.07
C TYR A 32 18.60 25.13 10.53
N ASP A 33 17.62 25.82 11.11
CA ASP A 33 17.72 26.42 12.45
C ASP A 33 17.95 25.37 13.56
N PRO A 34 17.24 24.23 13.60
CA PRO A 34 17.39 23.23 14.66
C PRO A 34 18.79 22.58 14.67
N CYS A 35 19.31 22.26 13.49
CA CYS A 35 20.63 21.64 13.37
C CYS A 35 21.77 22.66 13.44
N ALA A 36 21.53 23.93 13.14
CA ALA A 36 22.46 25.02 13.45
C ALA A 36 22.63 25.17 14.97
N VAL A 37 21.55 25.06 15.74
CA VAL A 37 21.60 25.03 17.22
C VAL A 37 22.38 23.82 17.75
N ALA A 38 22.34 22.67 17.06
CA ALA A 38 23.21 21.52 17.37
C ALA A 38 24.69 21.70 16.96
N GLY A 39 25.06 22.87 16.44
CA GLY A 39 26.43 23.24 16.10
C GLY A 39 26.86 22.87 14.67
N CYS A 40 25.91 22.64 13.76
CA CYS A 40 26.22 22.53 12.33
C CYS A 40 26.42 23.92 11.71
N SER A 41 27.46 24.10 10.90
CA SER A 41 27.62 25.32 10.11
C SER A 41 26.62 25.34 8.96
N LEU A 42 26.19 26.53 8.53
CA LEU A 42 25.32 26.69 7.35
C LEU A 42 25.91 26.01 6.10
N SER A 43 27.24 26.04 5.96
CA SER A 43 27.96 25.39 4.85
C SER A 43 27.88 23.86 4.86
N THR A 44 27.82 23.22 6.03
CA THR A 44 27.69 21.76 6.16
C THR A 44 26.24 21.30 6.06
N LEU A 45 25.30 22.17 6.46
CA LEU A 45 23.87 21.94 6.31
C LEU A 45 23.42 21.99 4.85
N VAL A 46 23.83 23.02 4.10
CA VAL A 46 23.51 23.14 2.67
C VAL A 46 24.10 21.98 1.84
N LYS A 47 25.25 21.46 2.27
CA LYS A 47 25.89 20.30 1.62
C LYS A 47 25.37 18.95 2.10
N GLY A 48 24.52 18.91 3.13
CA GLY A 48 24.02 17.67 3.72
C GLY A 48 25.14 16.80 4.31
N THR A 49 26.14 17.38 4.95
CA THR A 49 27.31 16.64 5.47
C THR A 49 27.48 16.77 6.99
N CYS A 50 26.50 17.31 7.71
CA CYS A 50 26.63 17.46 9.16
C CYS A 50 26.42 16.11 9.90
N PRO A 51 27.43 15.60 10.63
CA PRO A 51 27.33 14.33 11.34
C PRO A 51 26.75 14.48 12.76
N ARG A 52 26.15 15.63 13.08
CA ARG A 52 25.60 15.87 14.42
C ARG A 52 24.28 15.11 14.59
N PRO A 53 24.00 14.56 15.79
CA PRO A 53 22.70 13.96 16.08
C PRO A 53 21.57 14.97 15.91
N CYS A 54 20.44 14.51 15.41
CA CYS A 54 19.22 15.30 15.30
C CYS A 54 18.80 15.77 16.71
N PRO A 55 18.55 17.08 16.90
CA PRO A 55 18.05 17.61 18.17
C PRO A 55 16.71 16.99 18.55
N SER A 56 16.40 16.98 19.84
CA SER A 56 15.06 16.61 20.32
C SER A 56 14.05 17.64 19.86
N PHE A 57 12.88 17.20 19.39
CA PHE A 57 11.80 18.07 18.93
C PHE A 57 10.70 18.18 19.98
N ALA A 58 9.90 19.24 19.90
CA ALA A 58 8.73 19.40 20.74
C ALA A 58 7.53 19.90 19.94
N TYR A 59 6.40 19.22 20.03
CA TYR A 59 5.15 19.63 19.41
C TYR A 59 4.10 19.92 20.46
N THR A 60 3.36 21.02 20.26
CA THR A 60 2.17 21.33 21.03
C THR A 60 0.94 20.77 20.32
N TYR A 61 0.05 20.10 21.06
CA TYR A 61 -1.19 19.55 20.49
C TYR A 61 -2.35 19.72 21.48
N GLY A 62 -3.56 19.95 20.95
CA GLY A 62 -4.78 20.13 21.74
C GLY A 62 -4.74 21.33 22.69
N ALA A 63 -5.36 21.20 23.86
CA ALA A 63 -5.47 22.24 24.89
C ALA A 63 -4.18 22.42 25.73
N GLY A 64 -3.02 22.52 25.06
CA GLY A 64 -1.73 22.80 25.71
C GLY A 64 -0.86 21.60 26.07
N GLY A 65 -1.13 20.41 25.51
CA GLY A 65 -0.24 19.26 25.67
C GLY A 65 1.06 19.45 24.87
N VAL A 66 2.21 19.12 25.48
CA VAL A 66 3.52 19.17 24.81
C VAL A 66 4.07 17.75 24.72
N VAL A 67 4.38 17.28 23.49
CA VAL A 67 5.14 16.06 23.27
C VAL A 67 6.58 16.46 22.99
N ILE A 68 7.52 15.92 23.76
CA ILE A 68 8.96 16.04 23.49
C ILE A 68 9.44 14.70 22.98
N GLY A 69 10.08 14.70 21.82
CA GLY A 69 10.53 13.50 21.13
C GLY A 69 11.99 13.57 20.70
N THR A 70 12.54 12.43 20.34
CA THR A 70 13.86 12.31 19.72
C THR A 70 13.72 11.44 18.49
N LEU A 71 14.32 11.88 17.38
CA LEU A 71 14.38 11.09 16.16
C LEU A 71 15.47 10.02 16.30
N THR A 72 15.06 8.75 16.23
CA THR A 72 15.97 7.59 16.31
C THR A 72 15.78 6.68 15.11
N ARG A 73 16.88 6.10 14.63
CA ARG A 73 16.93 5.02 13.65
C ARG A 73 17.27 3.72 14.37
N ASP A 74 16.53 2.66 14.09
CA ASP A 74 16.76 1.34 14.69
C ASP A 74 16.55 0.23 13.66
N THR A 75 17.16 -0.93 13.88
CA THR A 75 17.03 -2.13 13.06
C THR A 75 16.16 -3.15 13.79
N LEU A 76 14.92 -3.36 13.32
CA LEU A 76 14.06 -4.41 13.86
C LEU A 76 14.27 -5.72 13.09
N THR A 77 14.79 -6.74 13.78
CA THR A 77 14.80 -8.11 13.27
C THR A 77 13.52 -8.82 13.67
N THR A 78 12.66 -9.10 12.69
CA THR A 78 11.44 -9.89 12.91
C THR A 78 11.70 -11.33 12.48
N HIS A 79 11.41 -12.30 13.34
CA HIS A 79 11.45 -13.72 12.98
C HIS A 79 10.09 -14.11 12.41
N GLY A 80 9.99 -14.24 11.08
CA GLY A 80 8.75 -14.63 10.38
C GLY A 80 8.49 -13.78 9.14
N VAL A 81 8.61 -14.39 7.97
CA VAL A 81 8.44 -13.77 6.65
C VAL A 81 7.04 -13.18 6.51
N ALA A 82 6.94 -11.88 6.20
CA ALA A 82 5.78 -11.12 5.71
C ALA A 82 4.48 -11.05 6.57
N LEU A 83 4.16 -12.05 7.38
CA LEU A 83 2.90 -12.15 8.15
C LEU A 83 2.89 -11.33 9.46
N ALA A 84 4.07 -10.97 10.00
CA ALA A 84 4.18 -10.25 11.26
C ALA A 84 3.85 -8.75 11.16
N LEU A 85 3.81 -8.19 9.95
CA LEU A 85 3.64 -6.74 9.75
C LEU A 85 2.17 -6.28 9.87
N HIS A 86 1.19 -7.16 9.59
CA HIS A 86 -0.17 -6.71 9.24
C HIS A 86 -1.30 -7.56 9.83
N GLY A 87 -1.08 -8.25 10.95
CA GLY A 87 -2.18 -8.83 11.73
C GLY A 87 -2.77 -7.82 12.74
N ARG A 88 -3.98 -8.09 13.24
CA ARG A 88 -4.54 -7.44 14.45
C ARG A 88 -4.22 -8.22 15.74
N GLY A 89 -3.50 -9.33 15.62
CA GLY A 89 -3.13 -10.17 16.75
C GLY A 89 -2.07 -9.53 17.64
N VAL A 90 -1.95 -10.01 18.87
CA VAL A 90 -1.00 -9.50 19.88
C VAL A 90 0.48 -9.60 19.47
N LEU A 91 0.79 -10.43 18.48
CA LEU A 91 2.14 -10.59 17.91
C LEU A 91 2.38 -9.74 16.66
N SER A 92 1.42 -8.94 16.20
CA SER A 92 1.65 -8.08 15.03
C SER A 92 2.54 -6.89 15.35
N LEU A 93 3.20 -6.34 14.33
CA LEU A 93 4.08 -5.18 14.48
C LEU A 93 3.36 -3.97 15.12
N PRO A 94 2.13 -3.57 14.70
CA PRO A 94 1.39 -2.51 15.40
C PRO A 94 1.16 -2.81 16.89
N SER A 95 0.92 -4.08 17.25
CA SER A 95 0.75 -4.53 18.65
C SER A 95 2.02 -4.43 19.46
N GLN A 96 3.12 -4.96 18.93
CA GLN A 96 4.42 -4.93 19.59
C GLN A 96 4.94 -3.50 19.78
N LEU A 97 4.60 -2.61 18.86
CA LEU A 97 4.95 -1.19 18.94
C LEU A 97 3.99 -0.35 19.80
N GLY A 98 2.90 -0.94 20.32
CA GLY A 98 1.92 -0.23 21.15
C GLY A 98 0.97 0.70 20.38
N PHE A 99 0.84 0.51 19.06
CA PHE A 99 0.03 1.32 18.16
C PHE A 99 -1.29 0.66 17.74
N LEU A 100 -1.71 -0.41 18.42
CA LEU A 100 -3.00 -1.09 18.17
C LEU A 100 -4.22 -0.18 18.31
N GLN A 101 -4.16 0.83 19.16
CA GLN A 101 -5.24 1.81 19.34
C GLN A 101 -5.09 3.04 18.45
N LYS A 102 -4.15 3.02 17.49
CA LYS A 102 -3.94 4.09 16.53
C LYS A 102 -4.21 3.56 15.13
N GLY A 103 -3.17 3.51 14.32
CA GLY A 103 -3.26 3.13 12.94
C GLY A 103 -1.90 3.13 12.29
N PHE A 104 -1.86 2.68 11.04
CA PHE A 104 -0.67 2.69 10.22
C PHE A 104 -1.06 2.90 8.76
N SER A 105 -0.11 3.29 7.94
CA SER A 105 -0.32 3.45 6.51
C SER A 105 0.90 3.04 5.73
N HIS A 106 0.68 2.46 4.55
CA HIS A 106 1.73 2.15 3.59
C HIS A 106 1.36 2.72 2.23
N CYS A 107 2.38 2.85 1.36
CA CYS A 107 2.21 3.21 -0.03
C CYS A 107 3.11 2.31 -0.86
N PHE A 108 2.61 1.20 -1.42
CA PHE A 108 3.51 0.27 -2.11
C PHE A 108 4.02 0.88 -3.41
N LEU A 109 5.32 0.74 -3.66
CA LEU A 109 5.93 1.13 -4.92
C LEU A 109 5.43 0.22 -6.04
N GLY A 110 5.26 0.78 -7.23
CA GLY A 110 5.00 -0.03 -8.43
C GLY A 110 6.10 -1.06 -8.67
N PHE A 111 5.75 -2.25 -9.16
CA PHE A 111 6.68 -3.36 -9.39
C PHE A 111 7.90 -3.01 -10.26
N LYS A 112 7.79 -1.97 -11.12
CA LYS A 112 8.93 -1.40 -11.87
C LYS A 112 10.12 -0.98 -10.99
N PHE A 113 9.88 -0.72 -9.70
CA PHE A 113 10.91 -0.33 -8.73
C PHE A 113 11.40 -1.49 -7.85
N ALA A 114 10.89 -2.72 -8.02
CA ALA A 114 11.20 -3.85 -7.13
C ALA A 114 12.71 -4.13 -6.99
N ASN A 115 13.50 -3.84 -8.03
CA ASN A 115 14.95 -4.02 -8.06
C ASN A 115 15.74 -2.71 -7.97
N ASN A 116 15.09 -1.59 -7.60
CA ASN A 116 15.75 -0.30 -7.46
C ASN A 116 15.95 0.05 -5.98
N PRO A 117 17.16 -0.15 -5.42
CA PRO A 117 17.42 0.09 -4.00
C PRO A 117 17.39 1.58 -3.62
N ASN A 118 17.42 2.49 -4.60
CA ASN A 118 17.44 3.93 -4.37
C ASN A 118 16.05 4.51 -4.13
N ILE A 119 15.00 3.72 -4.36
CA ILE A 119 13.61 4.15 -4.17
C ILE A 119 12.98 3.22 -3.13
N SER A 120 12.60 3.81 -2.00
CA SER A 120 11.86 3.15 -0.93
C SER A 120 10.59 3.93 -0.65
N SER A 121 9.63 3.29 0.02
CA SER A 121 8.40 3.94 0.47
C SER A 121 8.17 3.63 1.94
N PRO A 122 7.72 4.62 2.74
CA PRO A 122 7.56 4.44 4.17
C PRO A 122 6.37 3.55 4.54
N LEU A 123 6.55 2.82 5.64
CA LEU A 123 5.47 2.41 6.53
C LEU A 123 5.38 3.46 7.65
N VAL A 124 4.26 4.17 7.72
CA VAL A 124 4.01 5.19 8.75
C VAL A 124 3.11 4.57 9.82
N ILE A 125 3.44 4.76 11.10
CA ILE A 125 2.69 4.17 12.22
C ILE A 125 2.35 5.27 13.23
N GLY A 126 1.16 5.19 13.83
CA GLY A 126 0.65 6.15 14.81
C GLY A 126 -0.17 7.27 14.17
N ASP A 127 -0.28 8.40 14.86
CA ASP A 127 -1.19 9.51 14.47
C ASP A 127 -0.85 10.08 13.09
N LEU A 128 0.43 10.10 12.72
CA LEU A 128 0.89 10.59 11.42
C LEU A 128 0.39 9.76 10.24
N ALA A 129 0.02 8.49 10.47
CA ALA A 129 -0.58 7.65 9.43
C ALA A 129 -2.03 8.07 9.12
N ILE A 130 -2.73 8.60 10.13
CA ILE A 130 -4.17 8.92 10.12
C ILE A 130 -4.41 10.41 9.85
N SER A 131 -3.36 11.24 9.87
CA SER A 131 -3.45 12.67 9.58
C SER A 131 -4.17 12.88 8.24
N SER A 132 -5.28 13.62 8.28
CA SER A 132 -6.21 13.70 7.17
C SER A 132 -5.58 14.42 5.98
N ASN A 133 -5.59 13.75 4.84
CA ASN A 133 -5.45 14.39 3.54
C ASN A 133 -6.85 14.46 2.93
N ASP A 134 -7.21 15.58 2.30
CA ASP A 134 -8.58 15.85 1.80
C ASP A 134 -9.07 14.85 0.73
N HIS A 135 -8.17 13.99 0.25
CA HIS A 135 -8.42 13.01 -0.81
C HIS A 135 -8.58 11.55 -0.32
N LEU A 136 -8.45 11.27 0.98
CA LEU A 136 -8.64 9.92 1.52
C LEU A 136 -10.12 9.54 1.56
N GLN A 137 -10.46 8.39 0.97
CA GLN A 137 -11.80 7.81 1.06
C GLN A 137 -11.79 6.60 1.99
N PHE A 138 -12.69 6.57 2.98
CA PHE A 138 -12.70 5.54 4.02
C PHE A 138 -13.87 4.57 3.89
N THR A 139 -13.57 3.27 3.77
CA THR A 139 -14.54 2.18 3.93
C THR A 139 -14.48 1.61 5.34
N SER A 140 -15.55 0.97 5.80
CA SER A 140 -15.62 0.32 7.11
C SER A 140 -14.69 -0.89 7.18
N LEU A 141 -13.97 -1.03 8.30
CA LEU A 141 -13.24 -2.25 8.65
C LEU A 141 -14.20 -3.25 9.29
N LEU A 142 -14.45 -4.37 8.61
CA LEU A 142 -15.35 -5.40 9.08
C LEU A 142 -14.70 -6.24 10.19
N LYS A 143 -15.51 -6.68 11.16
CA LYS A 143 -15.07 -7.54 12.25
C LYS A 143 -15.59 -8.96 12.06
N ASN A 144 -14.68 -9.87 11.78
CA ASN A 144 -14.99 -11.29 11.82
C ASN A 144 -14.81 -11.81 13.26
N PRO A 145 -15.86 -12.33 13.91
CA PRO A 145 -15.76 -12.85 15.28
C PRO A 145 -14.90 -14.13 15.38
N MET A 146 -14.82 -14.93 14.31
CA MET A 146 -14.07 -16.18 14.27
C MET A 146 -12.60 -15.96 13.91
N TYR A 147 -12.32 -15.01 13.01
CA TYR A 147 -10.97 -14.68 12.55
C TYR A 147 -10.65 -13.18 12.72
N PRO A 148 -10.61 -12.66 13.96
CA PRO A 148 -10.51 -11.22 14.23
C PRO A 148 -9.14 -10.60 13.88
N ASN A 149 -8.15 -11.45 13.57
CA ASN A 149 -6.77 -11.04 13.33
C ASN A 149 -6.52 -10.48 11.93
N TYR A 150 -7.46 -10.62 10.99
CA TYR A 150 -7.33 -10.10 9.63
C TYR A 150 -8.02 -8.74 9.48
N TYR A 151 -7.63 -8.00 8.45
CA TYR A 151 -8.29 -6.78 8.03
C TYR A 151 -9.31 -7.11 6.94
N TYR A 152 -10.60 -7.04 7.27
CA TYR A 152 -11.67 -7.30 6.33
C TYR A 152 -12.32 -6.00 5.85
N ILE A 153 -12.67 -5.97 4.58
CA ILE A 153 -13.42 -4.89 3.92
C ILE A 153 -14.59 -5.50 3.15
N GLY A 154 -15.64 -4.71 2.97
CA GLY A 154 -16.79 -5.07 2.13
C GLY A 154 -16.59 -4.54 0.71
N LEU A 155 -16.60 -5.44 -0.28
CA LEU A 155 -16.63 -5.07 -1.70
C LEU A 155 -18.09 -5.11 -2.18
N GLU A 156 -18.58 -4.05 -2.80
CA GLU A 156 -19.97 -3.93 -3.28
C GLU A 156 -20.10 -4.25 -4.77
N ALA A 157 -19.16 -3.74 -5.58
CA ALA A 157 -19.21 -3.90 -7.03
C ALA A 157 -17.82 -3.72 -7.68
N ILE A 158 -17.70 -4.20 -8.92
CA ILE A 158 -16.56 -3.91 -9.80
C ILE A 158 -17.07 -3.28 -11.09
N THR A 159 -16.43 -2.20 -11.53
CA THR A 159 -16.70 -1.54 -12.81
C THR A 159 -15.51 -1.71 -13.76
N VAL A 160 -15.78 -2.04 -15.03
CA VAL A 160 -14.76 -2.18 -16.09
C VAL A 160 -15.01 -1.14 -17.17
N GLY A 161 -14.04 -0.26 -17.40
CA GLY A 161 -14.16 0.88 -18.32
C GLY A 161 -15.36 1.76 -17.95
N ASN A 162 -16.21 2.03 -18.95
CA ASN A 162 -17.46 2.77 -18.79
C ASN A 162 -18.68 1.85 -18.70
N ALA A 163 -18.50 0.55 -18.44
CA ALA A 163 -19.60 -0.40 -18.31
C ALA A 163 -20.38 -0.19 -17.00
N THR A 164 -21.57 -0.77 -16.92
CA THR A 164 -22.35 -0.82 -15.67
C THR A 164 -21.61 -1.64 -14.62
N ALA A 165 -21.62 -1.18 -13.37
CA ALA A 165 -21.01 -1.87 -12.25
C ALA A 165 -21.59 -3.29 -12.06
N ILE A 166 -20.73 -4.31 -12.04
CA ILE A 166 -21.09 -5.69 -11.73
C ILE A 166 -21.20 -5.81 -10.22
N GLN A 167 -22.40 -6.12 -9.73
CA GLN A 167 -22.62 -6.37 -8.31
C GLN A 167 -21.93 -7.66 -7.89
N VAL A 168 -21.22 -7.64 -6.77
CA VAL A 168 -20.53 -8.83 -6.26
C VAL A 168 -21.47 -9.70 -5.39
N PRO A 169 -21.19 -11.00 -5.21
CA PRO A 169 -21.94 -11.83 -4.26
C PRO A 169 -21.86 -11.29 -2.82
N SER A 170 -22.90 -11.51 -2.01
CA SER A 170 -22.93 -11.07 -0.60
C SER A 170 -21.76 -11.59 0.23
N SER A 171 -21.21 -12.75 -0.12
CA SER A 171 -20.03 -13.31 0.54
C SER A 171 -18.81 -12.40 0.50
N LEU A 172 -18.69 -11.46 -0.45
CA LEU A 172 -17.62 -10.46 -0.49
C LEU A 172 -17.92 -9.18 0.32
N ARG A 173 -19.16 -9.02 0.80
CA ARG A 173 -19.62 -7.85 1.57
C ARG A 173 -19.66 -8.11 3.07
N GLU A 174 -20.03 -9.32 3.45
CA GLU A 174 -20.35 -9.65 4.84
C GLU A 174 -19.97 -11.10 5.18
N PHE A 175 -20.17 -11.47 6.44
CA PHE A 175 -19.90 -12.81 6.95
C PHE A 175 -21.20 -13.58 7.15
N ASP A 176 -21.15 -14.90 6.93
CA ASP A 176 -22.19 -15.81 7.39
C ASP A 176 -22.12 -16.05 8.92
N SER A 177 -23.03 -16.87 9.44
CA SER A 177 -23.09 -17.23 10.87
C SER A 177 -21.85 -17.99 11.38
N HIS A 178 -21.06 -18.57 10.48
CA HIS A 178 -19.84 -19.33 10.79
C HIS A 178 -18.58 -18.49 10.60
N GLY A 179 -18.71 -17.20 10.25
CA GLY A 179 -17.58 -16.31 10.00
C GLY A 179 -16.91 -16.52 8.63
N ASN A 180 -17.60 -17.15 7.67
CA ASN A 180 -17.12 -17.23 6.29
C ASN A 180 -17.59 -16.02 5.50
N GLY A 181 -16.76 -15.55 4.57
CA GLY A 181 -17.03 -14.36 3.78
C GLY A 181 -16.15 -13.17 4.14
N GLY A 182 -16.58 -12.00 3.68
CA GLY A 182 -15.78 -10.78 3.60
C GLY A 182 -14.60 -10.89 2.62
N MET A 183 -14.02 -9.74 2.29
CA MET A 183 -12.80 -9.64 1.52
C MET A 183 -11.65 -9.23 2.45
N ILE A 184 -10.55 -9.97 2.49
CA ILE A 184 -9.36 -9.57 3.24
C ILE A 184 -8.53 -8.61 2.39
N ILE A 185 -8.03 -7.54 2.96
CA ILE A 185 -6.91 -6.78 2.37
C ILE A 185 -5.59 -7.37 2.86
N ASP A 186 -4.79 -7.90 1.94
CA ASP A 186 -3.58 -8.65 2.29
C ASP A 186 -2.39 -8.22 1.43
N SER A 187 -1.39 -7.67 2.09
CA SER A 187 -0.10 -7.33 1.48
C SER A 187 0.77 -8.56 1.18
N GLY A 188 0.51 -9.69 1.84
CA GLY A 188 1.25 -10.95 1.67
C GLY A 188 0.81 -11.73 0.44
N THR A 189 -0.37 -11.46 -0.09
CA THR A 189 -0.88 -12.04 -1.33
C THR A 189 -0.54 -11.15 -2.52
N THR A 190 -0.01 -11.75 -3.59
CA THR A 190 0.47 -10.99 -4.76
C THR A 190 -0.68 -10.35 -5.54
N TYR A 191 -1.67 -11.14 -5.95
CA TYR A 191 -2.78 -10.72 -6.82
C TYR A 191 -4.11 -10.75 -6.08
N THR A 192 -5.10 -10.05 -6.61
CA THR A 192 -6.45 -10.10 -6.04
C THR A 192 -7.13 -11.41 -6.44
N HIS A 193 -7.68 -12.13 -5.47
CA HIS A 193 -8.44 -13.36 -5.67
C HIS A 193 -9.92 -13.11 -5.46
N LEU A 194 -10.75 -13.60 -6.39
CA LEU A 194 -12.20 -13.43 -6.38
C LEU A 194 -12.92 -14.79 -6.51
N PRO A 195 -14.14 -14.96 -5.98
CA PRO A 195 -14.91 -16.21 -6.10
C PRO A 195 -15.09 -16.63 -7.56
N GLY A 196 -14.90 -17.92 -7.86
CA GLY A 196 -14.92 -18.45 -9.23
C GLY A 196 -16.11 -18.04 -10.10
N PRO A 197 -17.37 -18.12 -9.62
CA PRO A 197 -18.53 -17.70 -10.40
C PRO A 197 -18.48 -16.22 -10.79
N PHE A 198 -18.09 -15.34 -9.86
CA PHE A 198 -17.99 -13.91 -10.10
C PHE A 198 -16.77 -13.56 -10.96
N TYR A 199 -15.63 -14.21 -10.70
CA TYR A 199 -14.42 -14.04 -11.49
C TYR A 199 -14.65 -14.41 -12.96
N THR A 200 -15.34 -15.53 -13.23
CA THR A 200 -15.70 -15.96 -14.60
C THR A 200 -16.56 -14.92 -15.33
N GLN A 201 -17.51 -14.30 -14.63
CA GLN A 201 -18.31 -13.21 -15.17
C GLN A 201 -17.45 -11.99 -15.54
N LEU A 202 -16.51 -11.61 -14.66
CA LEU A 202 -15.56 -10.53 -14.90
C LEU A 202 -14.67 -10.82 -16.12
N LEU A 203 -14.16 -12.06 -16.26
CA LEU A 203 -13.37 -12.48 -17.42
C LEU A 203 -14.17 -12.37 -18.72
N SER A 204 -15.45 -12.75 -18.71
CA SER A 204 -16.31 -12.65 -19.89
C SER A 204 -16.57 -11.18 -20.28
N MET A 205 -16.77 -10.30 -19.30
CA MET A 205 -16.90 -8.85 -19.55
C MET A 205 -15.62 -8.28 -20.16
N LEU A 206 -14.45 -8.56 -19.58
CA LEU A 206 -13.17 -8.11 -20.10
C LEU A 206 -12.95 -8.59 -21.55
N GLN A 207 -13.26 -9.85 -21.84
CA GLN A 207 -13.17 -10.40 -23.19
C GLN A 207 -14.12 -9.72 -24.19
N SER A 208 -15.29 -9.26 -23.74
CA SER A 208 -16.23 -8.54 -24.60
C SER A 208 -15.79 -7.10 -24.92
N ILE A 209 -14.97 -6.50 -24.05
CA ILE A 209 -14.52 -5.10 -24.16
C ILE A 209 -13.16 -5.01 -24.86
N ILE A 210 -12.25 -5.95 -24.57
CA ILE A 210 -10.88 -5.91 -25.09
C ILE A 210 -10.83 -6.56 -26.46
N THR A 211 -10.54 -5.75 -27.49
CA THR A 211 -10.50 -6.19 -28.89
C THR A 211 -9.12 -6.68 -29.35
N TYR A 212 -8.11 -6.61 -28.48
CA TYR A 212 -6.75 -7.05 -28.81
C TYR A 212 -6.64 -8.58 -28.90
N PRO A 213 -5.70 -9.11 -29.71
CA PRO A 213 -5.48 -10.55 -29.81
C PRO A 213 -5.03 -11.15 -28.46
N ARG A 214 -5.68 -12.24 -28.04
CA ARG A 214 -5.26 -13.01 -26.86
C ARG A 214 -3.91 -13.70 -27.09
N ALA A 215 -3.08 -13.72 -26.05
CA ALA A 215 -1.78 -14.37 -26.01
C ALA A 215 -1.87 -15.72 -25.27
N GLN A 216 -2.63 -16.67 -25.85
CA GLN A 216 -2.89 -17.99 -25.24
C GLN A 216 -1.62 -18.78 -24.89
N GLU A 217 -0.55 -18.62 -25.66
CA GLU A 217 0.75 -19.24 -25.33
C GLU A 217 1.29 -18.71 -23.99
N GLN A 218 1.15 -17.40 -23.74
CA GLN A 218 1.57 -16.79 -22.48
C GLN A 218 0.68 -17.26 -21.34
N GLU A 219 -0.64 -17.32 -21.55
CA GLU A 219 -1.61 -17.83 -20.58
C GLU A 219 -1.23 -19.25 -20.14
N ALA A 220 -0.98 -20.16 -21.09
CA ALA A 220 -0.56 -21.53 -20.81
C ALA A 220 0.79 -21.64 -20.08
N ARG A 221 1.73 -20.73 -20.36
CA ARG A 221 3.07 -20.73 -19.74
C ARG A 221 3.12 -20.14 -18.34
N THR A 222 2.21 -19.21 -18.02
CA THR A 222 2.28 -18.40 -16.80
C THR A 222 1.14 -18.66 -15.83
N GLY A 223 0.05 -19.28 -16.28
CA GLY A 223 -1.15 -19.52 -15.47
C GLY A 223 -2.04 -18.29 -15.30
N PHE A 224 -1.80 -17.19 -16.04
CA PHE A 224 -2.74 -16.07 -16.10
C PHE A 224 -3.90 -16.39 -17.02
N ASP A 225 -5.13 -16.03 -16.61
CA ASP A 225 -6.35 -16.39 -17.35
C ASP A 225 -6.60 -15.54 -18.60
N LEU A 226 -6.14 -14.27 -18.58
CA LEU A 226 -6.27 -13.35 -19.72
C LEU A 226 -4.96 -12.61 -19.97
N CYS A 227 -4.40 -12.82 -21.16
CA CYS A 227 -3.26 -12.07 -21.67
C CYS A 227 -3.55 -11.53 -23.06
N TYR A 228 -3.13 -10.30 -23.34
CA TYR A 228 -3.38 -9.62 -24.61
C TYR A 228 -2.10 -9.08 -25.23
N ARG A 229 -2.00 -9.17 -26.56
CA ARG A 229 -0.93 -8.53 -27.34
C ARG A 229 -1.29 -7.07 -27.59
N ILE A 230 -0.66 -6.18 -26.84
CA ILE A 230 -0.91 -4.74 -26.89
C ILE A 230 0.11 -4.08 -27.82
N PRO A 231 -0.31 -3.18 -28.73
CA PRO A 231 0.61 -2.39 -29.54
C PRO A 231 1.60 -1.60 -28.67
N CYS A 232 2.86 -1.67 -29.04
CA CYS A 232 3.98 -1.00 -28.37
C CYS A 232 4.93 -0.44 -29.43
N PRO A 233 4.57 0.67 -30.12
CA PRO A 233 5.39 1.27 -31.16
C PRO A 233 6.80 1.57 -30.64
N ASN A 234 7.82 1.35 -31.47
CA ASN A 234 9.24 1.52 -31.12
C ASN A 234 9.76 0.59 -30.01
N ASN A 235 9.00 -0.44 -29.60
CA ASN A 235 9.34 -1.35 -28.50
C ASN A 235 9.66 -0.62 -27.17
N VAL A 236 9.16 0.61 -27.00
CA VAL A 236 9.28 1.34 -25.74
C VAL A 236 8.00 1.08 -24.96
N VAL A 237 8.12 0.46 -23.78
CA VAL A 237 7.01 0.36 -22.82
C VAL A 237 6.77 1.76 -22.26
N THR A 238 6.10 2.60 -23.05
CA THR A 238 5.50 3.83 -22.53
C THR A 238 4.15 3.49 -21.92
N ASP A 239 3.56 4.46 -21.23
CA ASP A 239 2.28 4.39 -20.55
C ASP A 239 1.12 4.08 -21.54
N HIS A 240 1.04 2.82 -21.97
CA HIS A 240 0.05 2.28 -22.90
C HIS A 240 -1.09 1.58 -22.16
N ASP A 241 -1.27 1.84 -20.86
CA ASP A 241 -2.39 1.25 -20.10
C ASP A 241 -3.74 1.87 -20.48
N HIS A 242 -3.76 3.04 -21.12
CA HIS A 242 -4.97 3.61 -21.73
C HIS A 242 -5.62 2.72 -22.80
N LEU A 243 -4.88 1.73 -23.32
CA LEU A 243 -5.40 0.79 -24.31
C LEU A 243 -6.23 -0.34 -23.67
N LEU A 244 -6.08 -0.56 -22.36
CA LEU A 244 -6.84 -1.55 -21.62
C LEU A 244 -7.91 -0.85 -20.78
N PRO A 245 -9.06 -1.51 -20.52
CA PRO A 245 -10.12 -0.89 -19.74
C PRO A 245 -9.68 -0.70 -18.28
N SER A 246 -10.00 0.46 -17.71
CA SER A 246 -9.84 0.72 -16.28
C SER A 246 -10.67 -0.26 -15.47
N ILE A 247 -10.18 -0.67 -14.30
CA ILE A 247 -10.95 -1.49 -13.35
C ILE A 247 -11.10 -0.70 -12.05
N SER A 248 -12.33 -0.57 -11.57
CA SER A 248 -12.65 0.14 -10.32
C SER A 248 -13.31 -0.81 -9.33
N PHE A 249 -12.80 -0.83 -8.12
CA PHE A 249 -13.36 -1.56 -6.99
C PHE A 249 -14.21 -0.58 -6.17
N HIS A 250 -15.47 -0.93 -5.93
CA HIS A 250 -16.40 -0.14 -5.13
C HIS A 250 -16.61 -0.82 -3.81
N PHE A 251 -16.11 -0.24 -2.72
CA PHE A 251 -16.24 -0.75 -1.37
C PHE A 251 -17.45 -0.11 -0.67
N SER A 252 -17.79 -0.65 0.51
CA SER A 252 -18.84 -0.10 1.36
C SER A 252 -18.60 1.39 1.68
N ASN A 253 -19.67 2.10 2.03
CA ASN A 253 -19.70 3.57 2.22
C ASN A 253 -19.41 4.38 0.94
N ASN A 254 -19.73 3.84 -0.24
CA ASN A 254 -19.54 4.48 -1.55
C ASN A 254 -18.08 4.85 -1.86
N VAL A 255 -17.13 4.13 -1.29
CA VAL A 255 -15.70 4.35 -1.53
C VAL A 255 -15.31 3.64 -2.82
N SER A 256 -14.68 4.36 -3.74
CA SER A 256 -14.31 3.80 -5.04
C SER A 256 -12.81 3.93 -5.27
N LEU A 257 -12.16 2.81 -5.54
CA LEU A 257 -10.76 2.75 -5.92
C LEU A 257 -10.65 2.37 -7.39
N VAL A 258 -10.38 3.35 -8.24
CA VAL A 258 -9.91 3.11 -9.60
C VAL A 258 -8.48 2.59 -9.49
N LEU A 259 -8.22 1.37 -9.97
CA LEU A 259 -6.90 0.78 -9.89
C LEU A 259 -5.90 1.61 -10.71
N PRO A 260 -4.78 2.05 -10.09
CA PRO A 260 -3.69 2.69 -10.82
C PRO A 260 -3.16 1.86 -12.00
N GLN A 261 -2.39 2.52 -12.85
CA GLN A 261 -1.65 1.84 -13.90
C GLN A 261 -0.74 0.74 -13.32
N GLY A 262 -0.67 -0.39 -14.02
CA GLY A 262 0.12 -1.55 -13.61
C GLY A 262 -0.51 -2.39 -12.51
N ASN A 263 -1.66 -2.00 -11.94
CA ASN A 263 -2.33 -2.73 -10.87
C ASN A 263 -3.39 -3.73 -11.39
N HIS A 264 -3.80 -3.62 -12.66
CA HIS A 264 -4.86 -4.45 -13.25
C HIS A 264 -4.35 -5.33 -14.39
N PHE A 265 -3.46 -4.80 -15.25
CA PHE A 265 -2.68 -5.60 -16.20
C PHE A 265 -1.19 -5.26 -16.10
N TYR A 266 -0.32 -6.25 -16.28
CA TYR A 266 1.13 -6.04 -16.26
C TYR A 266 1.82 -6.72 -17.43
N ALA A 267 2.92 -6.11 -17.91
CA ALA A 267 3.73 -6.64 -18.98
C ALA A 267 4.55 -7.85 -18.52
N MET A 268 4.40 -8.99 -19.20
CA MET A 268 5.05 -10.26 -18.80
C MET A 268 6.44 -10.46 -19.43
N GLY A 269 6.93 -9.48 -20.19
CA GLY A 269 8.21 -9.54 -20.86
C GLY A 269 8.51 -8.27 -21.64
N ALA A 270 9.71 -8.20 -22.20
CA ALA A 270 10.12 -7.09 -23.05
C ALA A 270 9.26 -7.04 -24.33
N PRO A 271 8.96 -5.84 -24.86
CA PRO A 271 8.28 -5.72 -26.15
C PRO A 271 9.06 -6.41 -27.26
N SER A 272 8.34 -7.05 -28.18
CA SER A 272 8.88 -7.66 -29.37
C SER A 272 7.94 -7.39 -30.54
N ASN A 273 8.51 -7.18 -31.74
CA ASN A 273 7.74 -6.92 -32.96
C ASN A 273 6.70 -5.78 -32.81
N SER A 274 7.05 -4.71 -32.11
CA SER A 274 6.16 -3.57 -31.79
C SER A 274 4.90 -3.97 -30.98
N THR A 275 4.99 -5.04 -30.20
CA THR A 275 3.92 -5.51 -29.31
C THR A 275 4.47 -5.90 -27.95
N VAL A 276 3.65 -5.81 -26.91
CA VAL A 276 3.96 -6.31 -25.57
C VAL A 276 2.79 -7.14 -25.07
N VAL A 277 3.09 -8.28 -24.43
CA VAL A 277 2.05 -9.11 -23.82
C VAL A 277 1.78 -8.60 -22.42
N LYS A 278 0.53 -8.19 -22.16
CA LYS A 278 0.07 -7.81 -20.81
C LYS A 278 -0.97 -8.80 -20.31
N CYS A 279 -0.85 -9.23 -19.06
CA CYS A 279 -1.77 -10.19 -18.43
C CYS A 279 -2.53 -9.58 -17.26
N LEU A 280 -3.78 -10.01 -17.07
CA LEU A 280 -4.67 -9.59 -15.97
C LEU A 280 -4.09 -10.04 -14.63
N LEU A 281 -4.07 -9.15 -13.64
CA LEU A 281 -3.49 -9.39 -12.31
C LEU A 281 -4.54 -9.73 -11.25
N LEU A 282 -5.60 -10.41 -11.68
CA LEU A 282 -6.63 -10.98 -10.82
C LEU A 282 -6.64 -12.49 -11.08
N GLN A 283 -7.03 -13.26 -10.07
CA GLN A 283 -7.05 -14.72 -10.15
C GLN A 283 -8.34 -15.28 -9.54
N ASN A 284 -8.64 -16.51 -9.94
CA ASN A 284 -9.66 -17.28 -9.28
C ASN A 284 -9.23 -17.59 -7.84
N MET A 285 -10.20 -17.58 -6.93
CA MET A 285 -10.05 -18.14 -5.59
C MET A 285 -10.54 -19.59 -5.63
N ASP A 286 -9.76 -20.52 -5.07
CA ASP A 286 -10.22 -21.91 -4.95
C ASP A 286 -11.56 -21.96 -4.22
N ASP A 287 -12.47 -22.82 -4.69
CA ASP A 287 -13.82 -22.98 -4.14
C ASP A 287 -13.72 -23.66 -2.76
N SER A 288 -13.40 -22.85 -1.73
CA SER A 288 -13.48 -23.26 -0.34
C SER A 288 -14.70 -22.62 0.32
N ASP A 289 -15.61 -23.44 0.83
CA ASP A 289 -16.78 -22.98 1.59
C ASP A 289 -16.42 -22.39 2.97
N SER A 290 -15.14 -22.32 3.31
CA SER A 290 -14.62 -21.90 4.61
C SER A 290 -13.59 -20.78 4.47
N GLY A 291 -13.72 -19.73 5.30
CA GLY A 291 -12.78 -18.62 5.35
C GLY A 291 -13.21 -17.39 4.54
N PRO A 292 -12.27 -16.51 4.15
CA PRO A 292 -12.57 -15.31 3.38
C PRO A 292 -13.11 -15.66 1.98
N ALA A 293 -14.03 -14.86 1.46
CA ALA A 293 -14.54 -15.04 0.09
C ALA A 293 -13.66 -14.40 -0.98
N GLY A 294 -12.75 -13.51 -0.59
CA GLY A 294 -11.84 -12.84 -1.52
C GLY A 294 -10.66 -12.22 -0.82
N VAL A 295 -9.63 -11.90 -1.61
CA VAL A 295 -8.40 -11.26 -1.13
C VAL A 295 -8.06 -10.10 -2.04
N PHE A 296 -7.87 -8.90 -1.49
CA PHE A 296 -7.36 -7.72 -2.18
C PHE A 296 -5.83 -7.70 -2.05
N GLY A 297 -5.14 -8.10 -3.13
CA GLY A 297 -3.71 -8.35 -3.13
C GLY A 297 -2.84 -7.10 -3.18
N SER A 298 -1.54 -7.29 -2.99
CA SER A 298 -0.53 -6.23 -2.95
C SER A 298 -0.36 -5.48 -4.27
N PHE A 299 -0.52 -6.13 -5.43
CA PHE A 299 -0.46 -5.44 -6.73
C PHE A 299 -1.56 -4.38 -6.86
N GLN A 300 -2.77 -4.65 -6.36
CA GLN A 300 -3.86 -3.67 -6.39
C GLN A 300 -3.67 -2.53 -5.38
N GLN A 301 -2.77 -2.70 -4.41
CA GLN A 301 -2.40 -1.69 -3.41
C GLN A 301 -1.17 -0.84 -3.83
N GLN A 302 -0.51 -1.13 -4.96
CA GLN A 302 0.62 -0.33 -5.47
C GLN A 302 0.16 1.06 -5.93
N ASN A 303 0.97 2.10 -5.72
CA ASN A 303 0.58 3.50 -6.03
C ASN A 303 -0.75 3.91 -5.39
N VAL A 304 -1.07 3.34 -4.23
CA VAL A 304 -2.20 3.69 -3.38
C VAL A 304 -1.67 3.84 -1.96
N LYS A 305 -1.90 5.00 -1.34
CA LYS A 305 -1.75 5.14 0.11
C LYS A 305 -2.94 4.43 0.75
N VAL A 306 -2.64 3.36 1.47
CA VAL A 306 -3.62 2.58 2.25
C VAL A 306 -3.43 2.93 3.72
N VAL A 307 -4.49 3.43 4.36
CA VAL A 307 -4.49 3.84 5.77
C VAL A 307 -5.37 2.89 6.56
N TYR A 308 -4.83 2.28 7.60
CA TYR A 308 -5.55 1.46 8.56
C TYR A 308 -5.78 2.28 9.82
N ASP A 309 -6.97 2.89 9.93
CA ASP A 309 -7.41 3.65 11.09
C ASP A 309 -8.11 2.67 12.04
N LEU A 310 -7.35 2.11 12.98
CA LEU A 310 -7.83 1.06 13.88
C LEU A 310 -8.68 1.62 15.03
N GLU A 311 -8.48 2.90 15.36
CA GLU A 311 -9.30 3.62 16.33
C GLU A 311 -10.73 3.80 15.84
N LYS A 312 -10.91 4.23 14.58
CA LYS A 312 -12.22 4.44 13.96
C LYS A 312 -12.70 3.26 13.12
N GLU A 313 -11.94 2.17 13.11
CA GLU A 313 -12.27 0.91 12.46
C GLU A 313 -12.64 1.10 10.98
N ARG A 314 -11.71 1.71 10.23
CA ARG A 314 -11.91 2.04 8.83
C ARG A 314 -10.59 1.97 8.05
N ILE A 315 -10.70 1.67 6.76
CA ILE A 315 -9.56 1.64 5.84
C ILE A 315 -9.71 2.75 4.81
N GLY A 316 -8.67 3.58 4.69
CA GLY A 316 -8.59 4.70 3.75
C GLY A 316 -7.81 4.33 2.50
N PHE A 317 -8.31 4.74 1.33
CA PHE A 317 -7.61 4.61 0.05
C PHE A 317 -7.39 5.98 -0.59
N GLN A 318 -6.19 6.21 -1.12
CA GLN A 318 -5.85 7.37 -1.94
C GLN A 318 -4.86 6.95 -3.03
N PRO A 319 -5.26 6.92 -4.32
CA PRO A 319 -4.32 6.76 -5.43
C PRO A 319 -3.30 7.90 -5.46
N MET A 320 -2.01 7.56 -5.56
CA MET A 320 -0.92 8.54 -5.65
C MET A 320 0.38 7.90 -6.14
N ASP A 321 1.27 8.70 -6.72
CA ASP A 321 2.63 8.25 -7.03
C ASP A 321 3.43 8.08 -5.74
N CYS A 322 3.52 6.84 -5.25
CA CYS A 322 4.23 6.53 -4.01
C CYS A 322 5.73 6.82 -4.11
N ALA A 323 6.34 6.70 -5.29
CA ALA A 323 7.77 6.98 -5.46
C ALA A 323 8.04 8.48 -5.36
N SER A 324 7.23 9.29 -6.05
CA SER A 324 7.33 10.75 -5.99
C SER A 324 6.97 11.31 -4.60
N ALA A 325 5.99 10.71 -3.94
CA ALA A 325 5.65 11.07 -2.56
C ALA A 325 6.80 10.76 -1.59
N ALA A 326 7.40 9.57 -1.68
CA ALA A 326 8.57 9.23 -0.87
C ALA A 326 9.76 10.15 -1.18
N ALA A 327 9.95 10.54 -2.44
CA ALA A 327 10.96 11.53 -2.85
C ALA A 327 10.76 12.89 -2.17
N SER A 328 9.51 13.37 -2.14
CA SER A 328 9.15 14.65 -1.53
C SER A 328 9.32 14.67 -0.01
N GLN A 329 9.23 13.50 0.63
CA GLN A 329 9.50 13.28 2.06
C GLN A 329 10.99 12.99 2.34
N GLY A 330 11.86 13.11 1.32
CA GLY A 330 13.30 12.89 1.47
C GLY A 330 13.72 11.43 1.71
N ILE A 331 12.83 10.45 1.48
CA ILE A 331 13.06 9.02 1.78
C ILE A 331 13.90 8.32 0.67
N ILE A 332 14.36 9.05 -0.34
CA ILE A 332 15.31 8.55 -1.33
C ILE A 332 16.70 8.43 -0.70
N HIS A 333 17.20 7.20 -0.58
CA HIS A 333 18.62 6.96 -0.41
C HIS A 333 19.34 7.41 -1.69
N LYS A 334 19.95 8.59 -1.66
CA LYS A 334 21.05 8.90 -2.57
C LYS A 334 22.25 8.06 -2.13
N THR A 335 22.52 6.99 -2.87
CA THR A 335 23.85 6.36 -2.89
C THR A 335 24.86 7.29 -3.54
#